data_AF-A0A926AJK8-F1
#
_entry.id   AF-A0A926AJK8-F1
#
_cell.length_a   1.000
_cell.length_b   1.000
_cell.length_c   1.000
_cell.angle_alpha   90.00
_cell.angle_beta   90.00
_cell.angle_gamma   90.00
#
_symmetry.space_group_name_H-M   'P 1'
#
loop_
_entity.id
_entity.type
_entity.pdbx_description
1 polymer ?
#
loop_
_entity_poly.entity_id
_entity_poly.type
_entity_poly.pdbx_seq_one_letter_code
_entity_poly.pdbx_strand_id
1 'polypeptide(L)'
;NVWFDVTKDPDYGKLSHRRPEDQESGTRELAGSGKRSPADFALWKAAKKGEPQWDSPWGVGRPGWHIECSAMSIKYLGETFDMHGGGMDLLFPHHENELAQSESATGKTFARFWLHNGLTRLNTKKISGSDAATAEGAAALAAVSAKKLIADHGPELLRYMLLSTHYRRPIEFTNDVLVAARKGVSTFFRLFERVERFGIKFASETTKQPEMSDISAEMLETANASFARDVLAFKMKFLEMMDDDFNTAGAIGVLHELAGTINGHIEQTKVEKDKQPEVLKAIAAATQTLRNLGGLLGLFRGKLEVSDDSPAATDGTLDQVMQLMIRLRNEARQSKNFALADSIRKGLTEIGITLEDRADGTGWRKG
;
A
#
# COMPACT_ATOMS: atom_id res chain seq x y z
N ASN A 1 -0.24 12.62 -40.59
CA ASN A 1 0.43 12.05 -39.40
C ASN A 1 1.91 11.94 -39.68
N VAL A 2 2.74 12.01 -38.64
CA VAL A 2 4.15 11.63 -38.65
C VAL A 2 4.27 10.32 -37.90
N TRP A 3 4.88 9.33 -38.53
CA TRP A 3 5.04 7.98 -37.99
C TRP A 3 6.51 7.71 -37.66
N PHE A 4 6.76 6.98 -36.58
CA PHE A 4 8.06 6.36 -36.31
C PHE A 4 8.13 5.07 -37.14
N ASP A 5 9.18 4.94 -37.95
CA ASP A 5 9.43 3.77 -38.79
C ASP A 5 10.22 2.74 -37.98
N VAL A 6 9.51 1.77 -37.38
CA VAL A 6 10.14 0.77 -36.49
C VAL A 6 11.14 -0.13 -37.23
N THR A 7 11.05 -0.21 -38.56
CA THR A 7 11.97 -1.03 -39.37
C THR A 7 13.38 -0.43 -39.46
N LYS A 8 13.55 0.82 -39.01
CA LYS A 8 14.83 1.52 -38.94
C LYS A 8 15.47 1.45 -37.56
N ASP A 9 14.79 0.90 -36.58
CA ASP A 9 15.28 0.68 -35.23
C ASP A 9 15.68 -0.80 -35.07
N PRO A 10 16.98 -1.14 -35.18
CA PRO A 10 17.44 -2.53 -35.26
C PRO A 10 17.26 -3.31 -33.95
N ASP A 11 17.10 -2.63 -32.82
CA ASP A 11 16.90 -3.23 -31.50
C ASP A 11 15.52 -2.92 -30.89
N TYR A 12 14.56 -2.50 -31.72
CA TYR A 12 13.16 -2.36 -31.32
C TYR A 12 12.61 -3.68 -30.75
N GLY A 13 12.05 -3.62 -29.54
CA GLY A 13 11.58 -4.80 -28.82
C GLY A 13 12.55 -5.29 -27.73
N LYS A 14 13.71 -4.65 -27.56
CA LYS A 14 14.72 -5.06 -26.58
C LYS A 14 14.23 -5.01 -25.13
N LEU A 15 13.31 -4.10 -24.80
CA LEU A 15 12.81 -3.96 -23.43
C LEU A 15 11.75 -5.03 -23.11
N SER A 16 10.84 -5.27 -24.03
CA SER A 16 9.74 -6.22 -23.88
C SER A 16 10.11 -7.65 -24.28
N HIS A 17 11.29 -7.85 -24.88
CA HIS A 17 11.74 -9.09 -25.51
C HIS A 17 10.76 -9.62 -26.56
N ARG A 18 10.05 -8.71 -27.24
CA ARG A 18 9.12 -9.04 -28.33
C ARG A 18 9.76 -8.74 -29.67
N ARG A 19 9.66 -9.66 -30.63
CA ARG A 19 10.12 -9.38 -31.99
C ARG A 19 9.06 -8.56 -32.73
N PRO A 20 9.45 -7.63 -33.63
CA PRO A 20 8.52 -6.90 -34.48
C PRO A 20 7.59 -7.84 -35.29
N GLU A 21 8.13 -8.98 -35.73
CA GLU A 21 7.45 -10.02 -36.52
C GLU A 21 6.30 -10.70 -35.75
N ASP A 22 6.40 -10.81 -34.42
CA ASP A 22 5.38 -11.45 -33.59
C ASP A 22 4.12 -10.56 -33.40
N GLN A 23 4.12 -9.35 -33.97
CA GLN A 23 3.06 -8.34 -33.86
C GLN A 23 2.16 -8.30 -35.11
N GLU A 24 2.38 -9.19 -36.08
CA GLU A 24 1.59 -9.32 -37.30
C GLU A 24 0.21 -9.96 -37.06
N SER A 25 -0.67 -9.27 -36.33
CA SER A 25 -2.11 -9.59 -36.31
C SER A 25 -2.92 -8.40 -36.82
N GLY A 26 -2.91 -8.15 -38.14
CA GLY A 26 -3.69 -7.05 -38.70
C GLY A 26 -3.30 -6.59 -40.11
N THR A 27 -3.01 -7.49 -41.04
CA THR A 27 -2.61 -7.15 -42.42
C THR A 27 -3.65 -6.36 -43.22
N ARG A 28 -4.90 -6.19 -42.72
CA ARG A 28 -5.92 -5.32 -43.34
C ARG A 28 -5.78 -3.82 -43.00
N GLU A 29 -5.07 -3.42 -41.94
CA GLU A 29 -5.02 -2.03 -41.48
C GLU A 29 -3.95 -1.14 -42.14
N LEU A 30 -2.99 -1.73 -42.86
CA LEU A 30 -1.88 -0.97 -43.46
C LEU A 30 -2.33 -0.09 -44.63
N ALA A 31 -3.24 -0.57 -45.46
CA ALA A 31 -3.68 0.13 -46.67
C ALA A 31 -4.37 1.47 -46.30
N GLY A 32 -3.80 2.59 -46.74
CA GLY A 32 -4.33 3.94 -46.47
C GLY A 32 -3.92 4.56 -45.12
N SER A 33 -3.18 3.84 -44.27
CA SER A 33 -2.72 4.35 -42.96
C SER A 33 -1.50 5.29 -43.05
N GLY A 34 -0.74 5.19 -44.14
CA GLY A 34 0.54 5.89 -44.31
C GLY A 34 1.72 5.28 -43.53
N LYS A 35 1.52 4.12 -42.89
CA LYS A 35 2.58 3.36 -42.21
C LYS A 35 3.35 2.48 -43.20
N ARG A 36 4.62 2.22 -42.90
CA ARG A 36 5.49 1.26 -43.61
C ARG A 36 5.46 -0.12 -42.97
N SER A 37 5.24 -0.18 -41.65
CA SER A 37 5.07 -1.41 -40.87
C SER A 37 3.82 -1.34 -39.99
N PRO A 38 3.14 -2.48 -39.69
CA PRO A 38 2.01 -2.51 -38.76
C PRO A 38 2.37 -1.94 -37.38
N ALA A 39 3.62 -2.18 -36.96
CA ALA A 39 4.16 -1.75 -35.68
C ALA A 39 4.51 -0.25 -35.63
N ASP A 40 4.49 0.48 -36.75
CA ASP A 40 4.75 1.93 -36.75
C ASP A 40 3.74 2.66 -35.86
N PHE A 41 4.23 3.58 -35.05
CA PHE A 41 3.43 4.36 -34.11
C PHE A 41 3.56 5.86 -34.36
N ALA A 42 2.51 6.61 -34.01
CA ALA A 42 2.44 8.03 -34.34
C ALA A 42 3.36 8.84 -33.41
N LEU A 43 4.20 9.68 -34.00
CA LEU A 43 4.88 10.77 -33.30
C LEU A 43 3.97 12.01 -33.26
N TRP A 44 3.30 12.30 -34.38
CA TRP A 44 2.38 13.43 -34.52
C TRP A 44 1.11 12.99 -35.25
N LYS A 45 -0.05 13.26 -34.67
CA LYS A 45 -1.36 12.98 -35.28
C LYS A 45 -1.95 14.27 -35.82
N ALA A 46 -2.37 14.26 -37.09
CA ALA A 46 -3.13 15.36 -37.66
C ALA A 46 -4.43 15.54 -36.86
N ALA A 47 -4.81 16.78 -36.59
CA ALA A 47 -5.97 17.08 -35.76
C ALA A 47 -7.27 16.72 -36.49
N LYS A 48 -8.21 16.12 -35.76
CA LYS A 48 -9.60 16.01 -36.23
C LYS A 48 -10.38 17.26 -35.82
N LYS A 49 -11.47 17.54 -36.54
CA LYS A 49 -12.33 18.68 -36.25
C LYS A 49 -12.83 18.62 -34.80
N GLY A 50 -12.54 19.68 -34.03
CA GLY A 50 -12.98 19.81 -32.63
C GLY A 50 -12.04 19.19 -31.59
N GLU A 51 -10.93 18.57 -31.99
CA GLU A 51 -9.90 18.12 -31.03
C GLU A 51 -8.94 19.27 -30.66
N PRO A 52 -8.34 19.26 -29.45
CA PRO A 52 -7.22 20.13 -29.13
C PRO A 52 -6.08 19.98 -30.13
N GLN A 53 -5.53 21.10 -30.59
CA GLN A 53 -4.57 21.13 -31.70
C GLN A 53 -3.56 22.28 -31.58
N TRP A 54 -2.39 22.07 -32.16
CA TRP A 54 -1.26 23.00 -32.21
C TRP A 54 -0.65 23.04 -33.60
N ASP A 55 -0.02 24.17 -33.95
CA ASP A 55 0.77 24.31 -35.16
C ASP A 55 2.07 23.49 -35.07
N SER A 56 2.50 22.92 -36.21
CA SER A 56 3.76 22.21 -36.33
C SER A 56 4.31 22.28 -37.75
N PRO A 57 5.60 21.94 -37.98
CA PRO A 57 6.17 21.84 -39.33
C PRO A 57 5.45 20.85 -40.26
N TRP A 58 4.65 19.93 -39.70
CA TRP A 58 3.89 18.92 -40.44
C TRP A 58 2.39 19.23 -40.50
N GLY A 59 2.02 20.47 -40.21
CA GLY A 59 0.65 20.94 -40.16
C GLY A 59 0.00 20.82 -38.77
N VAL A 60 -1.24 21.29 -38.68
CA VAL A 60 -2.00 21.34 -37.43
C VAL A 60 -2.29 19.94 -36.90
N GLY A 61 -1.99 19.70 -35.63
CA GLY A 61 -2.12 18.38 -35.03
C GLY A 61 -1.89 18.35 -33.53
N ARG A 62 -1.55 17.17 -33.02
CA ARG A 62 -1.29 16.89 -31.62
C ARG A 62 -0.28 15.75 -31.46
N PRO A 63 0.39 15.65 -30.31
CA PRO A 63 1.32 14.56 -30.05
C PRO A 63 0.65 13.18 -30.13
N GLY A 64 1.44 12.19 -30.53
CA GLY A 64 1.10 10.77 -30.31
C GLY A 64 1.33 10.37 -28.85
N TRP A 65 0.65 9.31 -28.41
CA TRP A 65 0.66 8.89 -27.01
C TRP A 65 2.07 8.71 -26.41
N HIS A 66 3.02 8.19 -27.18
CA HIS A 66 4.37 7.85 -26.69
C HIS A 66 5.33 9.06 -26.65
N ILE A 67 5.22 10.00 -27.60
CA ILE A 67 6.24 11.06 -27.76
C ILE A 67 6.27 12.05 -26.59
N GLU A 68 5.15 12.19 -25.89
CA GLU A 68 5.01 13.11 -24.75
C GLU A 68 5.99 12.73 -23.64
N CYS A 69 6.01 11.46 -23.25
CA CYS A 69 6.85 10.95 -22.16
C CYS A 69 8.34 11.04 -22.54
N SER A 70 8.72 10.65 -23.75
CA SER A 70 10.10 10.79 -24.25
C SER A 70 10.59 12.23 -24.23
N ALA A 71 9.82 13.15 -24.82
CA ALA A 71 10.20 14.55 -24.92
C ALA A 71 10.29 15.24 -23.55
N MET A 72 9.33 14.99 -22.67
CA MET A 72 9.33 15.58 -21.32
C MET A 72 10.45 15.00 -20.45
N SER A 73 10.65 13.69 -20.48
CA SER A 73 11.68 13.03 -19.67
C SER A 73 13.07 13.52 -20.06
N ILE A 74 13.38 13.60 -21.36
CA ILE A 74 14.66 14.14 -21.83
C ILE A 74 14.85 15.59 -21.38
N LYS A 75 13.81 16.42 -21.49
CA LYS A 75 13.89 17.84 -21.09
C LYS A 75 14.21 18.02 -19.61
N TYR A 76 13.61 17.23 -18.73
CA TYR A 76 13.70 17.43 -17.28
C TYR A 76 14.77 16.58 -16.59
N LEU A 77 15.07 15.39 -17.12
CA LEU A 77 15.97 14.42 -16.51
C LEU A 77 17.27 14.24 -17.32
N GLY A 78 17.34 14.77 -18.54
CA GLY A 78 18.45 14.59 -19.46
C GLY A 78 18.25 13.39 -20.39
N GLU A 79 19.18 13.25 -21.35
CA GLU A 79 19.14 12.20 -22.38
C GLU A 79 19.36 10.78 -21.83
N THR A 80 19.91 10.68 -20.61
CA THR A 80 20.08 9.45 -19.85
C THR A 80 19.75 9.71 -18.39
N PHE A 81 18.88 8.90 -17.79
CA PHE A 81 18.56 8.95 -16.36
C PHE A 81 18.49 7.55 -15.73
N ASP A 82 18.37 7.50 -14.41
CA ASP A 82 18.56 6.25 -13.67
C ASP A 82 17.36 5.30 -13.75
N MET A 83 16.15 5.74 -13.36
CA MET A 83 14.99 4.86 -13.20
C MET A 83 13.76 5.35 -13.97
N HIS A 84 13.14 4.47 -14.76
CA HIS A 84 11.85 4.70 -15.42
C HIS A 84 10.82 3.66 -14.95
N GLY A 85 9.70 4.11 -14.39
CA GLY A 85 8.68 3.26 -13.79
C GLY A 85 7.32 3.31 -14.48
N GLY A 86 6.53 2.23 -14.41
CA GLY A 86 5.14 2.23 -14.86
C GLY A 86 4.42 0.91 -14.61
N GLY A 87 3.15 0.82 -15.01
CA GLY A 87 2.41 -0.45 -14.95
C GLY A 87 2.98 -1.48 -15.93
N MET A 88 2.84 -2.78 -15.62
CA MET A 88 3.24 -3.87 -16.52
C MET A 88 2.59 -3.80 -17.90
N ASP A 89 1.41 -3.17 -18.02
CA ASP A 89 0.75 -2.90 -19.29
C ASP A 89 1.43 -1.80 -20.13
N LEU A 90 2.24 -0.94 -19.51
CA LEU A 90 3.03 0.06 -20.22
C LEU A 90 4.32 -0.50 -20.80
N LEU A 91 4.80 -1.67 -20.35
CA LEU A 91 6.00 -2.33 -20.90
C LEU A 91 5.94 -2.38 -22.44
N PHE A 92 4.78 -2.78 -22.98
CA PHE A 92 4.54 -2.78 -24.41
C PHE A 92 3.10 -2.35 -24.72
N PRO A 93 2.86 -1.43 -25.68
CA PRO A 93 3.87 -0.81 -26.55
C PRO A 93 4.50 0.48 -25.95
N HIS A 94 4.03 0.98 -24.81
CA HIS A 94 4.33 2.36 -24.41
C HIS A 94 5.81 2.62 -24.13
N HIS A 95 6.40 1.95 -23.16
CA HIS A 95 7.79 2.12 -22.76
C HIS A 95 8.78 1.65 -23.84
N GLU A 96 8.44 0.60 -24.59
CA GLU A 96 9.23 0.19 -25.77
C GLU A 96 9.30 1.33 -26.80
N ASN A 97 8.18 2.01 -27.07
CA ASN A 97 8.15 3.13 -28.01
C ASN A 97 8.88 4.36 -27.46
N GLU A 98 8.84 4.61 -26.16
CA GLU A 98 9.61 5.70 -25.54
C GLU A 98 11.11 5.47 -25.65
N LEU A 99 11.55 4.24 -25.38
CA LEU A 99 12.92 3.80 -25.54
C LEU A 99 13.37 3.98 -27.00
N ALA A 100 12.61 3.43 -27.95
CA ALA A 100 12.88 3.55 -29.37
C ALA A 100 13.01 5.01 -29.84
N GLN A 101 12.08 5.87 -29.46
CA GLN A 101 12.11 7.30 -29.77
C GLN A 101 13.35 7.99 -29.21
N SER A 102 13.62 7.77 -27.92
CA SER A 102 14.65 8.50 -27.18
C SER A 102 16.05 8.09 -27.60
N GLU A 103 16.29 6.79 -27.74
CA GLU A 103 17.61 6.30 -28.13
C GLU A 103 17.89 6.52 -29.63
N SER A 104 16.88 6.42 -30.49
CA SER A 104 17.03 6.79 -31.91
C SER A 104 17.34 8.28 -32.09
N ALA A 105 16.78 9.15 -31.24
CA ALA A 105 16.99 10.59 -31.33
C ALA A 105 18.33 11.06 -30.76
N THR A 106 18.84 10.38 -29.73
CA THR A 106 20.02 10.83 -28.96
C THR A 106 21.26 9.97 -29.16
N GLY A 107 21.10 8.71 -29.57
CA GLY A 107 22.17 7.71 -29.61
C GLY A 107 22.68 7.28 -28.22
N LYS A 108 21.95 7.59 -27.14
CA LYS A 108 22.31 7.31 -25.75
C LYS A 108 21.30 6.38 -25.10
N THR A 109 21.73 5.67 -24.05
CA THR A 109 20.81 4.90 -23.20
C THR A 109 19.78 5.84 -22.58
N PHE A 110 18.49 5.54 -22.73
CA PHE A 110 17.43 6.41 -22.21
C PHE A 110 17.27 6.29 -20.68
N ALA A 111 17.05 5.06 -20.19
CA ALA A 111 16.93 4.75 -18.77
C ALA A 111 17.76 3.53 -18.39
N ARG A 112 18.45 3.57 -17.25
CA ARG A 112 19.33 2.47 -16.79
C ARG A 112 18.55 1.31 -16.14
N PHE A 113 17.48 1.63 -15.43
CA PHE A 113 16.63 0.68 -14.74
C PHE A 113 15.17 0.92 -15.13
N TRP A 114 14.50 -0.16 -15.52
CA TRP A 114 13.07 -0.16 -15.83
C TRP A 114 12.31 -0.92 -14.74
N LEU A 115 11.33 -0.28 -14.12
CA LEU A 115 10.54 -0.84 -13.02
C LEU A 115 9.08 -0.96 -13.42
N HIS A 116 8.54 -2.17 -13.44
CA HIS A 116 7.15 -2.42 -13.82
C HIS A 116 6.35 -3.04 -12.67
N ASN A 117 5.31 -2.34 -12.21
CA ASN A 117 4.43 -2.87 -11.16
C ASN A 117 3.40 -3.87 -11.73
N GLY A 118 3.04 -4.85 -10.92
CA GLY A 118 2.03 -5.85 -11.24
C GLY A 118 0.65 -5.21 -11.42
N LEU A 119 -0.20 -5.92 -12.17
CA LEU A 119 -1.56 -5.48 -12.49
C LEU A 119 -2.53 -5.77 -11.34
N THR A 120 -3.49 -4.87 -11.13
CA THR A 120 -4.63 -5.11 -10.22
C THR A 120 -5.63 -6.08 -10.85
N ARG A 121 -6.09 -7.05 -10.05
CA ARG A 121 -7.14 -8.00 -10.41
C ARG A 121 -8.30 -7.86 -9.44
N LEU A 122 -9.53 -7.79 -9.93
CA LEU A 122 -10.75 -7.86 -9.11
C LEU A 122 -11.38 -9.23 -9.30
N ASN A 123 -11.59 -9.98 -8.21
CA ASN A 123 -12.16 -11.32 -8.26
C ASN A 123 -11.53 -12.19 -9.37
N THR A 124 -10.20 -12.20 -9.43
CA THR A 124 -9.36 -12.89 -10.43
C THR A 124 -9.38 -12.36 -11.87
N LYS A 125 -10.24 -11.39 -12.22
CA LYS A 125 -10.26 -10.74 -13.53
C LYS A 125 -9.36 -9.50 -13.55
N LYS A 126 -8.50 -9.35 -14.58
CA LYS A 126 -7.79 -8.09 -14.84
C LYS A 126 -8.83 -6.99 -15.11
N ILE A 127 -8.66 -5.83 -14.49
CA ILE A 127 -9.49 -4.65 -14.75
C ILE A 127 -8.63 -3.50 -15.26
N SER A 128 -9.14 -2.78 -16.24
CA SER A 128 -8.49 -1.68 -16.95
C SER A 128 -9.53 -0.65 -17.40
N GLY A 129 -9.10 0.57 -17.75
CA GLY A 129 -10.01 1.60 -18.26
C GLY A 129 -10.81 1.16 -19.50
N SER A 130 -10.29 0.23 -20.31
CA SER A 130 -10.99 -0.33 -21.47
C SER A 130 -12.21 -1.19 -21.11
N ASP A 131 -12.31 -1.69 -19.87
CA ASP A 131 -13.47 -2.45 -19.42
C ASP A 131 -14.72 -1.57 -19.23
N ALA A 132 -14.57 -0.24 -19.19
CA ALA A 132 -15.70 0.71 -19.06
C ALA A 132 -16.69 0.67 -20.25
N ALA A 133 -16.35 -0.03 -21.33
CA ALA A 133 -17.20 -0.18 -22.51
C ALA A 133 -18.46 -1.05 -22.27
N THR A 134 -18.50 -1.87 -21.20
CA THR A 134 -19.70 -2.60 -20.78
C THR A 134 -20.23 -2.09 -19.44
N ALA A 135 -21.53 -2.27 -19.20
CA ALA A 135 -22.14 -1.89 -17.94
C ALA A 135 -21.51 -2.66 -16.75
N GLU A 136 -21.20 -3.95 -16.92
CA GLU A 136 -20.55 -4.73 -15.87
C GLU A 136 -19.12 -4.25 -15.60
N GLY A 137 -18.35 -3.93 -16.65
CA GLY A 137 -16.98 -3.43 -16.50
C GLY A 137 -16.91 -2.01 -15.93
N ALA A 138 -17.85 -1.14 -16.29
CA ALA A 138 -18.01 0.18 -15.67
C ALA A 138 -18.37 0.07 -14.18
N ALA A 139 -19.29 -0.82 -13.80
CA ALA A 139 -19.63 -1.09 -12.40
C ALA A 139 -18.43 -1.66 -11.63
N ALA A 140 -17.68 -2.59 -12.23
CA ALA A 140 -16.48 -3.17 -11.63
C ALA A 140 -15.38 -2.11 -11.41
N LEU A 141 -15.15 -1.22 -12.38
CA LEU A 141 -14.22 -0.08 -12.25
C LEU A 141 -14.65 0.91 -11.18
N ALA A 142 -15.94 1.21 -11.09
CA ALA A 142 -16.48 2.10 -10.05
C ALA A 142 -16.27 1.50 -8.65
N ALA A 143 -16.48 0.19 -8.51
CA ALA A 143 -16.28 -0.54 -7.25
C ALA A 143 -14.82 -0.51 -6.75
N VAL A 144 -13.84 -0.45 -7.67
CA VAL A 144 -12.40 -0.35 -7.33
C VAL A 144 -11.85 1.07 -7.44
N SER A 145 -12.71 2.08 -7.60
CA SER A 145 -12.23 3.46 -7.70
C SER A 145 -11.59 3.89 -6.38
N ALA A 146 -10.41 4.52 -6.46
CA ALA A 146 -9.66 4.94 -5.27
C ALA A 146 -10.51 5.80 -4.34
N LYS A 147 -11.34 6.71 -4.88
CA LYS A 147 -12.24 7.56 -4.10
C LYS A 147 -13.24 6.73 -3.27
N LYS A 148 -13.89 5.74 -3.90
CA LYS A 148 -14.85 4.87 -3.21
C LYS A 148 -14.16 4.02 -2.16
N LEU A 149 -13.07 3.35 -2.52
CA LEU A 149 -12.33 2.49 -1.60
C LEU A 149 -11.81 3.28 -0.39
N ILE A 150 -11.27 4.48 -0.60
CA ILE A 150 -10.79 5.33 0.48
C ILE A 150 -11.95 5.72 1.40
N ALA A 151 -13.12 6.06 0.84
CA ALA A 151 -14.30 6.38 1.64
C ALA A 151 -14.84 5.16 2.42
N ASP A 152 -14.79 3.97 1.81
CA ASP A 152 -15.34 2.75 2.39
C ASP A 152 -14.41 2.10 3.42
N HIS A 153 -13.09 2.28 3.32
CA HIS A 153 -12.11 1.51 4.10
C HIS A 153 -11.01 2.35 4.76
N GLY A 154 -10.93 3.62 4.42
CA GLY A 154 -9.88 4.52 4.86
C GLY A 154 -8.55 4.34 4.12
N PRO A 155 -7.73 5.39 4.03
CA PRO A 155 -6.47 5.38 3.27
C PRO A 155 -5.39 4.51 3.92
N GLU A 156 -5.42 4.36 5.25
CA GLU A 156 -4.44 3.58 6.02
C GLU A 156 -4.54 2.08 5.69
N LEU A 157 -5.75 1.53 5.66
CA LEU A 157 -5.98 0.13 5.33
C LEU A 157 -5.55 -0.19 3.90
N LEU A 158 -5.95 0.65 2.94
CA LEU A 158 -5.63 0.42 1.53
C LEU A 158 -4.14 0.51 1.27
N ARG A 159 -3.45 1.48 1.89
CA ARG A 159 -1.98 1.57 1.79
C ARG A 159 -1.31 0.33 2.37
N TYR A 160 -1.73 -0.12 3.55
CA TYR A 160 -1.22 -1.35 4.15
C TYR A 160 -1.44 -2.57 3.24
N MET A 161 -2.64 -2.71 2.68
CA MET A 161 -2.98 -3.80 1.74
C MET A 161 -2.07 -3.79 0.50
N LEU A 162 -1.90 -2.63 -0.14
CA LEU A 162 -1.06 -2.49 -1.34
C LEU A 162 0.40 -2.86 -1.06
N LEU A 163 0.92 -2.47 0.10
CA LEU A 163 2.31 -2.71 0.50
C LEU A 163 2.56 -4.12 1.04
N SER A 164 1.50 -4.86 1.40
CA SER A 164 1.58 -6.24 1.88
C SER A 164 1.89 -7.24 0.76
N THR A 165 1.99 -6.78 -0.49
CA THR A 165 2.39 -7.57 -1.65
C THR A 165 3.55 -6.88 -2.36
N HIS A 166 4.54 -7.64 -2.82
CA HIS A 166 5.67 -7.10 -3.58
C HIS A 166 5.19 -6.38 -4.85
N TYR A 167 5.70 -5.18 -5.16
CA TYR A 167 5.15 -4.31 -6.22
C TYR A 167 5.08 -4.97 -7.61
N ARG A 168 6.02 -5.88 -7.92
CA ARG A 168 6.06 -6.66 -9.18
C ARG A 168 5.00 -7.76 -9.28
N ARG A 169 4.31 -8.10 -8.19
CA ARG A 169 3.28 -9.14 -8.18
C ARG A 169 1.90 -8.53 -8.46
N PRO A 170 1.01 -9.26 -9.15
CA PRO A 170 -0.38 -8.83 -9.26
C PRO A 170 -1.00 -8.64 -7.88
N ILE A 171 -1.80 -7.58 -7.72
CA ILE A 171 -2.56 -7.33 -6.51
C ILE A 171 -3.97 -7.85 -6.72
N GLU A 172 -4.37 -8.80 -5.89
CA GLU A 172 -5.76 -9.28 -5.87
C GLU A 172 -6.59 -8.42 -4.93
N PHE A 173 -7.63 -7.82 -5.48
CA PHE A 173 -8.62 -7.08 -4.73
C PHE A 173 -9.84 -7.98 -4.50
N THR A 174 -9.97 -8.49 -3.28
CA THR A 174 -11.12 -9.28 -2.82
C THR A 174 -11.46 -8.86 -1.39
N ASN A 175 -12.67 -9.18 -0.94
CA ASN A 175 -13.08 -8.91 0.44
C ASN A 175 -12.17 -9.63 1.45
N ASP A 176 -11.77 -10.86 1.16
CA ASP A 176 -10.90 -11.65 2.04
C ASP A 176 -9.53 -11.00 2.21
N VAL A 177 -8.97 -10.42 1.13
CA VAL A 177 -7.71 -9.68 1.18
C VAL A 177 -7.85 -8.42 2.06
N LEU A 178 -8.97 -7.69 1.93
CA LEU A 178 -9.25 -6.52 2.77
C LEU A 178 -9.40 -6.89 4.25
N VAL A 179 -10.13 -7.96 4.56
CA VAL A 179 -10.32 -8.46 5.93
C VAL A 179 -8.98 -8.88 6.54
N ALA A 180 -8.17 -9.62 5.79
CA ALA A 180 -6.83 -10.01 6.23
C ALA A 180 -5.91 -8.80 6.46
N ALA A 181 -5.93 -7.83 5.54
CA ALA A 181 -5.20 -6.57 5.68
C ALA A 181 -5.64 -5.80 6.92
N ARG A 182 -6.95 -5.75 7.19
CA ARG A 182 -7.53 -5.06 8.37
C ARG A 182 -7.08 -5.69 9.67
N LYS A 183 -7.06 -7.03 9.74
CA LYS A 183 -6.54 -7.77 10.88
C LYS A 183 -5.05 -7.50 11.10
N GLY A 184 -4.28 -7.45 10.00
CA GLY A 184 -2.86 -7.13 10.01
C GLY A 184 -2.61 -5.74 10.61
N VAL A 185 -3.13 -4.69 9.97
CA VAL A 185 -2.88 -3.31 10.38
C VAL A 185 -3.40 -3.02 11.80
N SER A 186 -4.55 -3.60 12.19
CA SER A 186 -5.12 -3.48 13.54
C SER A 186 -4.19 -3.98 14.64
N THR A 187 -3.24 -4.87 14.34
CA THR A 187 -2.27 -5.36 15.34
C THR A 187 -1.31 -4.26 15.79
N PHE A 188 -0.88 -3.39 14.88
CA PHE A 188 -0.03 -2.25 15.20
C PHE A 188 -0.77 -1.19 16.00
N PHE A 189 -1.99 -0.82 15.55
CA PHE A 189 -2.80 0.17 16.26
C PHE A 189 -3.15 -0.28 17.69
N ARG A 190 -3.49 -1.55 17.89
CA ARG A 190 -3.70 -2.11 19.23
C ARG A 190 -2.45 -2.06 20.11
N LEU A 191 -1.26 -2.28 19.54
CA LEU A 191 -0.01 -2.10 20.26
C LEU A 191 0.19 -0.63 20.65
N PHE A 192 -0.05 0.31 19.74
CA PHE A 192 0.07 1.74 20.03
C PHE A 192 -0.88 2.17 21.15
N GLU A 193 -2.15 1.78 21.07
CA GLU A 193 -3.15 2.03 22.13
C GLU A 193 -2.75 1.38 23.46
N ARG A 194 -2.15 0.18 23.43
CA ARG A 194 -1.62 -0.47 24.63
C ARG A 194 -0.50 0.34 25.27
N VAL A 195 0.45 0.81 24.48
CA VAL A 195 1.59 1.60 24.97
C VAL A 195 1.15 2.99 25.45
N GLU A 196 0.17 3.60 24.79
CA GLU A 196 -0.41 4.88 25.20
C GLU A 196 -1.09 4.82 26.59
N ARG A 197 -1.64 3.66 26.99
CA ARG A 197 -2.18 3.44 28.34
C ARG A 197 -1.12 3.53 29.45
N PHE A 198 0.17 3.42 29.12
CA PHE A 198 1.25 3.64 30.08
C PHE A 198 1.54 5.13 30.31
N GLY A 199 0.88 6.03 29.58
CA GLY A 199 1.13 7.48 29.61
C GLY A 199 2.14 7.94 28.56
N ILE A 200 2.62 7.03 27.70
CA ILE A 200 3.54 7.35 26.61
C ILE A 200 2.74 7.96 25.46
N LYS A 201 3.05 9.19 25.08
CA LYS A 201 2.41 9.86 23.94
C LYS A 201 3.37 9.94 22.77
N PHE A 202 2.88 9.56 21.59
CA PHE A 202 3.63 9.61 20.33
C PHE A 202 3.18 10.75 19.40
N ALA A 203 2.10 11.45 19.75
CA ALA A 203 1.33 12.28 18.83
C ALA A 203 1.53 13.80 18.96
N SER A 204 2.58 14.30 19.64
CA SER A 204 2.79 15.76 19.74
C SER A 204 3.97 16.24 18.89
N GLU A 205 3.73 17.29 18.10
CA GLU A 205 4.74 18.06 17.35
C GLU A 205 5.86 18.62 18.26
N THR A 206 5.63 18.65 19.57
CA THR A 206 6.51 19.23 20.59
C THR A 206 7.44 18.23 21.28
N THR A 207 7.25 16.91 21.11
CA THR A 207 8.11 15.91 21.75
C THR A 207 8.36 14.72 20.83
N LYS A 208 9.48 14.74 20.12
CA LYS A 208 10.00 13.52 19.47
C LYS A 208 10.41 12.55 20.57
N GLN A 209 9.67 11.46 20.72
CA GLN A 209 10.18 10.32 21.48
C GLN A 209 11.48 9.85 20.81
N PRO A 210 12.52 9.50 21.57
CA PRO A 210 13.72 8.91 20.99
C PRO A 210 13.39 7.54 20.40
N GLU A 211 14.07 7.16 19.32
CA GLU A 211 14.12 5.78 18.85
C GLU A 211 15.10 4.94 19.67
N MET A 212 15.04 3.61 19.54
CA MET A 212 15.99 2.72 20.20
C MET A 212 17.45 3.02 19.83
N SER A 213 17.72 3.48 18.61
CA SER A 213 19.08 3.88 18.21
C SER A 213 19.63 5.03 19.05
N ASP A 214 18.77 5.97 19.45
CA ASP A 214 19.18 7.20 20.14
C ASP A 214 19.57 6.94 21.59
N ILE A 215 19.01 5.89 22.19
CA ILE A 215 19.24 5.52 23.59
C ILE A 215 19.97 4.17 23.75
N SER A 216 20.45 3.59 22.64
CA SER A 216 21.02 2.25 22.61
C SER A 216 22.20 2.09 23.58
N ALA A 217 23.13 3.06 23.62
CA ALA A 217 24.28 3.03 24.52
C ALA A 217 23.87 2.95 26.01
N GLU A 218 22.84 3.70 26.40
CA GLU A 218 22.29 3.62 27.77
C GLU A 218 21.59 2.28 28.01
N MET A 219 20.73 1.86 27.07
CA MET A 219 19.92 0.65 27.23
C MET A 219 20.75 -0.64 27.29
N LEU A 220 21.89 -0.67 26.61
CA LEU A 220 22.81 -1.82 26.60
C LEU A 220 23.49 -2.07 27.95
N GLU A 221 23.51 -1.08 28.85
CA GLU A 221 24.02 -1.18 30.22
C GLU A 221 22.93 -1.52 31.25
N THR A 222 21.72 -1.85 30.80
CA THR A 222 20.57 -2.16 31.67
C THR A 222 20.11 -3.61 31.53
N ALA A 223 19.16 -4.03 32.37
CA ALA A 223 18.47 -5.31 32.22
C ALA A 223 17.72 -5.46 30.88
N ASN A 224 17.48 -4.35 30.16
CA ASN A 224 16.79 -4.33 28.87
C ASN A 224 17.74 -4.49 27.66
N ALA A 225 19.03 -4.77 27.89
CA ALA A 225 20.04 -4.85 26.84
C ALA A 225 19.69 -5.87 25.73
N SER A 226 19.14 -7.04 26.09
CA SER A 226 18.71 -8.04 25.09
C SER A 226 17.59 -7.49 24.21
N PHE A 227 16.56 -6.91 24.83
CA PHE A 227 15.43 -6.31 24.12
C PHE A 227 15.88 -5.17 23.19
N ALA A 228 16.80 -4.31 23.64
CA ALA A 228 17.37 -3.25 22.82
C ALA A 228 18.11 -3.80 21.59
N ARG A 229 18.90 -4.88 21.75
CA ARG A 229 19.58 -5.55 20.63
C ARG A 229 18.58 -6.13 19.63
N ASP A 230 17.52 -6.78 20.11
CA ASP A 230 16.48 -7.35 19.24
C ASP A 230 15.81 -6.27 18.40
N VAL A 231 15.44 -5.15 19.01
CA VAL A 231 14.82 -4.00 18.31
C VAL A 231 15.74 -3.42 17.23
N LEU A 232 17.05 -3.28 17.53
CA LEU A 232 18.04 -2.82 16.56
C LEU A 232 18.25 -3.83 15.43
N ALA A 233 18.22 -5.12 15.72
CA ALA A 233 18.31 -6.18 14.73
C ALA A 233 17.09 -6.16 13.78
N PHE A 234 15.88 -5.94 14.29
CA PHE A 234 14.69 -5.76 13.44
C PHE A 234 14.78 -4.50 12.56
N LYS A 235 15.37 -3.40 13.06
CA LYS A 235 15.63 -2.21 12.25
C LYS A 235 16.55 -2.53 11.06
N MET A 236 17.62 -3.29 11.28
CA MET A 236 18.52 -3.73 10.20
C MET A 236 17.81 -4.68 9.22
N LYS A 237 17.09 -5.69 9.73
CA LYS A 237 16.31 -6.64 8.91
C LYS A 237 15.26 -5.93 8.06
N PHE A 238 14.63 -4.89 8.57
CA PHE A 238 13.68 -4.08 7.80
C PHE A 238 14.39 -3.40 6.61
N LEU A 239 15.57 -2.81 6.82
CA LEU A 239 16.34 -2.16 5.77
C LEU A 239 16.80 -3.17 4.71
N GLU A 240 17.24 -4.36 5.14
CA GLU A 240 17.59 -5.45 4.23
C GLU A 240 16.41 -5.87 3.33
N MET A 241 15.18 -5.91 3.86
CA MET A 241 14.00 -6.15 3.03
C MET A 241 13.72 -5.00 2.06
N MET A 242 13.96 -3.75 2.45
CA MET A 242 13.77 -2.61 1.55
C MET A 242 14.84 -2.54 0.45
N ASP A 243 16.07 -2.94 0.75
CA ASP A 243 17.19 -3.01 -0.21
C ASP A 243 17.02 -4.17 -1.21
N ASP A 244 16.28 -5.23 -0.84
CA ASP A 244 15.89 -6.32 -1.73
C ASP A 244 14.68 -5.91 -2.61
N ASP A 245 14.94 -5.18 -3.69
CA ASP A 245 13.94 -4.77 -4.71
C ASP A 245 12.65 -4.17 -4.09
N PHE A 246 12.79 -3.33 -3.06
CA PHE A 246 11.67 -2.72 -2.35
C PHE A 246 10.66 -3.77 -1.83
N ASN A 247 11.13 -4.85 -1.19
CA ASN A 247 10.28 -5.90 -0.64
C ASN A 247 9.50 -5.43 0.61
N THR A 248 8.49 -4.60 0.38
CA THR A 248 7.62 -4.03 1.41
C THR A 248 6.80 -5.10 2.15
N ALA A 249 6.48 -6.21 1.49
CA ALA A 249 5.80 -7.34 2.12
C ALA A 249 6.67 -7.99 3.20
N GLY A 250 7.95 -8.24 2.89
CA GLY A 250 8.95 -8.70 3.85
C GLY A 250 9.16 -7.68 4.97
N ALA A 251 9.29 -6.40 4.62
CA ALA A 251 9.46 -5.32 5.59
C ALA A 251 8.27 -5.22 6.57
N ILE A 252 7.02 -5.36 6.10
CA ILE A 252 5.82 -5.44 6.96
C ILE A 252 5.86 -6.68 7.86
N GLY A 253 6.33 -7.83 7.36
CA GLY A 253 6.58 -9.02 8.17
C GLY A 253 7.52 -8.73 9.35
N VAL A 254 8.62 -8.02 9.09
CA VAL A 254 9.56 -7.57 10.13
C VAL A 254 8.89 -6.64 11.14
N LEU A 255 8.02 -5.72 10.71
CA LEU A 255 7.25 -4.87 11.64
C LEU A 255 6.38 -5.70 12.57
N HIS A 256 5.72 -6.76 12.08
CA HIS A 256 4.91 -7.67 12.92
C HIS A 256 5.78 -8.43 13.94
N GLU A 257 6.95 -8.93 13.53
CA GLU A 257 7.91 -9.56 14.45
C GLU A 257 8.36 -8.58 15.56
N LEU A 258 8.64 -7.33 15.20
CA LEU A 258 8.97 -6.27 16.15
C LEU A 258 7.80 -5.96 17.08
N ALA A 259 6.57 -5.86 16.56
CA ALA A 259 5.37 -5.66 17.38
C ALA A 259 5.14 -6.81 18.37
N GLY A 260 5.40 -8.06 17.94
CA GLY A 260 5.38 -9.24 18.80
C GLY A 260 6.42 -9.17 19.91
N THR A 261 7.64 -8.73 19.57
CA THR A 261 8.76 -8.57 20.52
C THR A 261 8.45 -7.51 21.58
N ILE A 262 7.87 -6.36 21.18
CA ILE A 262 7.44 -5.31 22.10
C ILE A 262 6.36 -5.85 23.06
N ASN A 263 5.34 -6.55 22.53
CA ASN A 263 4.31 -7.17 23.37
C ASN A 263 4.90 -8.20 24.34
N GLY A 264 5.81 -9.07 23.88
CA GLY A 264 6.48 -10.05 24.72
C GLY A 264 7.25 -9.39 25.87
N HIS A 265 7.95 -8.28 25.59
CA HIS A 265 8.65 -7.53 26.62
C HIS A 265 7.71 -6.88 27.65
N ILE A 266 6.56 -6.35 27.22
CA ILE A 266 5.51 -5.84 28.12
C ILE A 266 5.02 -6.93 29.07
N GLU A 267 4.78 -8.15 28.57
CA GLU A 267 4.33 -9.29 29.40
C GLU A 267 5.41 -9.74 30.39
N GLN A 268 6.65 -9.90 29.92
CA GLN A 268 7.76 -10.40 30.73
C GLN A 268 8.10 -9.47 31.90
N THR A 269 8.11 -8.17 31.64
CA THR A 269 8.42 -7.14 32.64
C THR A 269 7.23 -6.83 33.55
N LYS A 270 6.01 -7.23 33.16
CA LYS A 270 4.75 -6.92 33.85
C LYS A 270 4.57 -5.42 34.08
N VAL A 271 5.05 -4.59 33.15
CA VAL A 271 5.05 -3.12 33.26
C VAL A 271 3.65 -2.52 33.44
N GLU A 272 2.61 -3.26 33.03
CA GLU A 272 1.21 -2.94 33.28
C GLU A 272 0.86 -2.86 34.77
N LYS A 273 1.55 -3.65 35.60
CA LYS A 273 1.37 -3.69 37.05
C LYS A 273 2.40 -2.85 37.78
N ASP A 274 3.65 -2.86 37.31
CA ASP A 274 4.77 -2.16 37.92
C ASP A 274 5.47 -1.26 36.89
N LYS A 275 5.18 0.04 36.97
CA LYS A 275 5.57 1.04 35.97
C LYS A 275 7.03 1.48 36.13
N GLN A 276 7.96 0.54 35.96
CA GLN A 276 9.40 0.80 36.04
C GLN A 276 9.84 1.80 34.96
N PRO A 277 10.45 2.96 35.32
CA PRO A 277 10.77 4.02 34.37
C PRO A 277 11.69 3.57 33.22
N GLU A 278 12.73 2.78 33.52
CA GLU A 278 13.65 2.23 32.52
C GLU A 278 12.96 1.33 31.50
N VAL A 279 12.01 0.49 31.94
CA VAL A 279 11.23 -0.40 31.06
C VAL A 279 10.28 0.42 30.18
N LEU A 280 9.59 1.41 30.75
CA LEU A 280 8.74 2.32 30.00
C LEU A 280 9.50 3.08 28.92
N LYS A 281 10.72 3.53 29.24
CA LYS A 281 11.61 4.21 28.28
C LYS A 281 12.02 3.27 27.15
N ALA A 282 12.37 2.02 27.45
CA ALA A 282 12.71 1.01 26.43
C ALA A 282 11.52 0.72 25.49
N ILE A 283 10.32 0.53 26.05
CA ILE A 283 9.08 0.28 25.28
C ILE A 283 8.72 1.49 24.41
N ALA A 284 8.83 2.71 24.95
CA ALA A 284 8.59 3.93 24.20
C ALA A 284 9.53 4.02 22.98
N ALA A 285 10.82 3.78 23.19
CA ALA A 285 11.81 3.85 22.13
C ALA A 285 11.64 2.76 21.06
N ALA A 286 11.32 1.53 21.47
CA ALA A 286 11.04 0.44 20.54
C ALA A 286 9.77 0.70 19.71
N THR A 287 8.71 1.20 20.34
CA THR A 287 7.46 1.55 19.66
C THR A 287 7.67 2.72 18.71
N GLN A 288 8.49 3.71 19.08
CA GLN A 288 8.86 4.81 18.20
C GLN A 288 9.68 4.33 16.99
N THR A 289 10.63 3.40 17.20
CA THR A 289 11.35 2.75 16.09
C THR A 289 10.38 2.05 15.15
N LEU A 290 9.43 1.26 15.67
CA LEU A 290 8.40 0.63 14.85
C LEU A 290 7.60 1.66 14.04
N ARG A 291 7.15 2.74 14.69
CA ARG A 291 6.37 3.81 14.04
C ARG A 291 7.17 4.50 12.94
N ASN A 292 8.45 4.75 13.15
CA ASN A 292 9.28 5.42 12.16
C ASN A 292 9.59 4.52 10.95
N LEU A 293 9.83 3.22 11.17
CA LEU A 293 9.95 2.24 10.09
C LEU A 293 8.64 2.11 9.29
N GLY A 294 7.48 2.00 9.96
CA GLY A 294 6.20 2.06 9.27
C GLY A 294 5.96 3.41 8.57
N GLY A 295 6.48 4.49 9.14
CA GLY A 295 6.44 5.83 8.57
C GLY A 295 7.18 5.96 7.24
N LEU A 296 8.27 5.21 7.03
CA LEU A 296 8.98 5.12 5.74
C LEU A 296 8.08 4.51 4.65
N LEU A 297 7.19 3.60 5.05
CA LEU A 297 6.17 3.01 4.18
C LEU A 297 4.91 3.89 4.03
N GLY A 298 4.88 5.06 4.67
CA GLY A 298 3.71 5.93 4.72
C GLY A 298 2.56 5.39 5.58
N LEU A 299 2.85 4.42 6.46
CA LEU A 299 1.90 3.87 7.44
C LEU A 299 1.92 4.66 8.75
N PHE A 300 0.91 4.44 9.57
CA PHE A 300 0.70 4.98 10.91
C PHE A 300 0.62 6.51 10.96
N ARG A 301 0.09 7.12 9.89
CA ARG A 301 -0.03 8.59 9.74
C ARG A 301 -1.30 9.14 10.35
N GLY A 302 -2.36 8.33 10.41
CA GLY A 302 -3.64 8.68 11.00
C GLY A 302 -4.12 7.62 11.98
N LYS A 303 -5.40 7.71 12.36
CA LYS A 303 -6.09 6.60 13.03
C LYS A 303 -6.51 5.58 11.98
N LEU A 304 -6.59 4.32 12.38
CA LEU A 304 -7.24 3.32 11.54
C LEU A 304 -8.75 3.62 11.52
N GLU A 305 -9.28 3.95 10.35
CA GLU A 305 -10.72 4.08 10.18
C GLU A 305 -11.35 2.69 10.31
N VAL A 306 -12.11 2.51 11.38
CA VAL A 306 -13.01 1.36 11.51
C VAL A 306 -14.21 1.70 10.64
N SER A 307 -14.14 1.34 9.36
CA SER A 307 -15.36 1.22 8.58
C SER A 307 -16.14 0.08 9.19
N ASP A 308 -17.16 0.41 9.97
CA ASP A 308 -18.20 -0.54 10.33
C ASP A 308 -18.74 -1.12 9.01
N ASP A 309 -18.49 -2.40 8.74
CA ASP A 309 -19.09 -3.13 7.61
C ASP A 309 -20.60 -3.35 7.86
N SER A 310 -21.34 -2.27 8.13
CA SER A 310 -22.80 -2.24 8.17
C SER A 310 -23.30 -0.83 7.85
N PRO A 311 -24.19 -0.66 6.86
CA PRO A 311 -24.90 0.59 6.57
C PRO A 311 -25.88 1.05 7.67
N ALA A 312 -25.66 0.73 8.95
CA ALA A 312 -26.56 1.07 10.04
C ALA A 312 -25.88 1.00 11.42
N ALA A 313 -25.08 2.01 11.80
CA ALA A 313 -24.79 2.33 13.21
C ALA A 313 -24.07 3.68 13.40
N THR A 314 -24.40 4.72 12.63
CA THR A 314 -24.04 6.09 13.00
C THR A 314 -24.98 6.58 14.11
N ASP A 315 -24.63 6.33 15.39
CA ASP A 315 -25.04 7.20 16.53
C ASP A 315 -24.49 6.81 17.92
N GLY A 316 -23.52 5.89 18.05
CA GLY A 316 -23.04 5.47 19.38
C GLY A 316 -24.07 4.66 20.20
N THR A 317 -25.24 4.38 19.63
CA THR A 317 -26.26 3.48 20.20
C THR A 317 -25.69 2.10 20.46
N LEU A 318 -24.82 1.58 19.57
CA LEU A 318 -24.15 0.30 19.78
C LEU A 318 -23.23 0.35 21.02
N ASP A 319 -22.45 1.42 21.20
CA ASP A 319 -21.62 1.59 22.40
C ASP A 319 -22.48 1.62 23.66
N GLN A 320 -23.60 2.34 23.65
CA GLN A 320 -24.53 2.42 24.79
C GLN A 320 -25.17 1.07 25.11
N VAL A 321 -25.61 0.32 24.09
CA VAL A 321 -26.15 -1.03 24.23
C VAL A 321 -25.07 -1.97 24.78
N MET A 322 -23.84 -1.89 24.28
CA MET A 322 -22.75 -2.72 24.75
C MET A 322 -22.35 -2.41 26.18
N GLN A 323 -22.34 -1.14 26.58
CA GLN A 323 -22.18 -0.75 27.98
C GLN A 323 -23.29 -1.31 28.87
N LEU A 324 -24.54 -1.33 28.41
CA LEU A 324 -25.64 -1.96 29.13
C LEU A 324 -25.43 -3.49 29.27
N MET A 325 -25.03 -4.16 28.20
CA MET A 325 -24.75 -5.61 28.21
C MET A 325 -23.58 -5.97 29.14
N ILE A 326 -22.52 -5.15 29.15
CA ILE A 326 -21.38 -5.29 30.06
C ILE A 326 -21.82 -5.10 31.52
N ARG A 327 -22.64 -4.08 31.80
CA ARG A 327 -23.20 -3.86 33.15
C ARG A 327 -24.04 -5.05 33.62
N LEU A 328 -25.00 -5.51 32.80
CA LEU A 328 -25.84 -6.67 33.12
C LEU A 328 -25.01 -7.93 33.38
N ARG A 329 -23.97 -8.16 32.58
CA ARG A 329 -23.04 -9.27 32.81
C ARG A 329 -22.27 -9.11 34.12
N ASN A 330 -21.80 -7.91 34.44
CA ASN A 330 -21.07 -7.66 35.69
C ASN A 330 -21.97 -7.80 36.92
N GLU A 331 -23.21 -7.35 36.85
CA GLU A 331 -24.25 -7.58 37.88
C GLU A 331 -24.55 -9.08 38.04
N ALA A 332 -24.66 -9.82 36.95
CA ALA A 332 -24.82 -11.28 36.98
C ALA A 332 -23.62 -11.97 37.67
N ARG A 333 -22.38 -11.53 37.39
CA ARG A 333 -21.19 -12.04 38.08
C ARG A 333 -21.18 -11.69 39.58
N GLN A 334 -21.53 -10.45 39.93
CA GLN A 334 -21.58 -9.99 41.33
C GLN A 334 -22.65 -10.73 42.13
N SER A 335 -23.79 -11.02 41.53
CA SER A 335 -24.88 -11.84 42.11
C SER A 335 -24.62 -13.35 42.05
N LYS A 336 -23.42 -13.79 41.61
CA LYS A 336 -23.01 -15.20 41.44
C LYS A 336 -23.90 -15.99 40.46
N ASN A 337 -24.63 -15.32 39.59
CA ASN A 337 -25.36 -15.93 38.48
C ASN A 337 -24.44 -16.12 37.27
N PHE A 338 -23.49 -17.06 37.40
CA PHE A 338 -22.48 -17.33 36.37
C PHE A 338 -23.09 -17.85 35.05
N ALA A 339 -24.19 -18.60 35.13
CA ALA A 339 -24.91 -19.11 33.95
C ALA A 339 -25.39 -17.96 33.04
N LEU A 340 -25.97 -16.91 33.62
CA LEU A 340 -26.41 -15.72 32.87
C LEU A 340 -25.21 -14.90 32.34
N ALA A 341 -24.15 -14.76 33.13
CA ALA A 341 -22.95 -14.05 32.68
C ALA A 341 -22.29 -14.73 31.48
N ASP A 342 -22.27 -16.07 31.46
CA ASP A 342 -21.75 -16.86 30.35
C ASP A 342 -22.68 -16.86 29.14
N SER A 343 -24.01 -16.90 29.34
CA SER A 343 -24.96 -16.80 28.22
C SER A 343 -24.86 -15.47 27.50
N ILE A 344 -24.67 -14.35 28.24
CA ILE A 344 -24.44 -13.02 27.65
C ILE A 344 -23.15 -13.02 26.82
N ARG A 345 -22.03 -13.51 27.37
CA ARG A 345 -20.75 -13.57 26.63
C ARG A 345 -20.86 -14.44 25.38
N LYS A 346 -21.52 -15.60 25.48
CA LYS A 346 -21.68 -16.52 24.38
C LYS A 346 -22.53 -15.91 23.26
N GLY A 347 -23.69 -15.34 23.61
CA GLY A 347 -24.56 -14.70 22.63
C GLY A 347 -23.89 -13.53 21.91
N LEU A 348 -23.11 -12.73 22.64
CA LEU A 348 -22.29 -11.67 22.02
C LEU A 348 -21.24 -12.26 21.06
N THR A 349 -20.56 -13.34 21.45
CA THR A 349 -19.56 -14.00 20.59
C THR A 349 -20.18 -14.56 19.31
N GLU A 350 -21.38 -15.16 19.42
CA GLU A 350 -22.13 -15.71 18.28
C GLU A 350 -22.50 -14.64 17.23
N ILE A 351 -22.74 -13.40 17.65
CA ILE A 351 -23.01 -12.27 16.75
C ILE A 351 -21.74 -11.47 16.37
N GLY A 352 -20.56 -12.05 16.61
CA GLY A 352 -19.29 -11.43 16.25
C GLY A 352 -18.87 -10.29 17.18
N ILE A 353 -19.21 -10.34 18.48
CA ILE A 353 -18.75 -9.39 19.48
C ILE A 353 -17.96 -10.12 20.57
N THR A 354 -16.67 -9.78 20.71
CA THR A 354 -15.80 -10.34 21.74
C THR A 354 -15.72 -9.40 22.94
N LEU A 355 -15.98 -9.92 24.14
CA LEU A 355 -15.73 -9.21 25.40
C LEU A 355 -14.31 -9.48 25.92
N GLU A 356 -13.62 -8.42 26.34
CA GLU A 356 -12.27 -8.48 26.90
C GLU A 356 -12.30 -8.02 28.36
N ASP A 357 -12.13 -8.94 29.30
CA ASP A 357 -12.01 -8.59 30.72
C ASP A 357 -10.59 -8.11 31.03
N ARG A 358 -10.46 -6.92 31.63
CA ARG A 358 -9.19 -6.30 32.03
C ARG A 358 -9.27 -5.84 33.49
N ALA A 359 -8.12 -5.49 34.09
CA ALA A 359 -8.06 -5.06 35.49
C ALA A 359 -8.76 -3.71 35.75
N ASP A 360 -8.87 -2.87 34.72
CA ASP A 360 -9.51 -1.55 34.72
C ASP A 360 -10.98 -1.57 34.24
N GLY A 361 -11.49 -2.73 33.79
CA GLY A 361 -12.87 -2.90 33.35
C GLY A 361 -13.04 -3.96 32.25
N THR A 362 -14.26 -4.10 31.73
CA THR A 362 -14.54 -4.98 30.58
C THR A 362 -14.69 -4.13 29.33
N GLY A 363 -13.84 -4.35 28.32
CA GLY A 363 -13.97 -3.78 26.98
C GLY A 363 -14.71 -4.74 26.04
N TRP A 364 -15.04 -4.25 24.84
CA TRP A 364 -15.64 -5.08 23.79
C TRP A 364 -15.07 -4.70 22.41
N ARG A 365 -15.16 -5.64 21.46
CA ARG A 365 -14.82 -5.41 20.05
C ARG A 365 -15.76 -6.19 19.15
N LYS A 366 -16.02 -5.66 17.96
CA LYS A 366 -16.62 -6.40 16.84
C LYS A 366 -15.51 -7.26 16.20
N GLY A 367 -15.83 -8.51 15.90
CA GLY A 367 -14.93 -9.56 15.41
C GLY A 367 -14.73 -9.52 13.91
#